data_AF-A0A0F9AXN3-F1
#
_entry.id   AF-A0A0F9AXN3-F1
#
_cell.length_a   1.000
_cell.length_b   1.000
_cell.length_c   1.000
_cell.angle_alpha   90.00
_cell.angle_beta   90.00
_cell.angle_gamma   90.00
#
_symmetry.space_group_name_H-M   'P 1'
#
loop_
_entity.id
_entity.type
_entity.pdbx_description
1 polymer ?
#
loop_
_entity_poly.entity_id
_entity_poly.type
_entity_poly.pdbx_seq_one_letter_code
_entity_poly.pdbx_strand_id
1 'polypeptide(L)'
;MPLFLSLAFFLYINLIEVFNKRKLIYMHLKKSMFIGLFIILFFGIAPLFMKVNIIRVPEITNQAIFEKNVKGPEISSISNSELLNSLFDSKIGDYDNLGYYPNVYESSLQATYYALYILDAIGKINTLNQTQILE
;
A
#
# COMPACT_ATOMS: atom_id res chain seq x y z
N MET A 1 50.63 -49.37 -1.63
CA MET A 1 50.28 -48.17 -0.82
C MET A 1 49.48 -47.08 -1.56
N PRO A 2 49.76 -46.66 -2.81
CA PRO A 2 49.11 -45.47 -3.39
C PRO A 2 47.60 -45.64 -3.72
N LEU A 3 47.15 -46.87 -4.01
CA LEU A 3 45.75 -47.19 -4.30
C LEU A 3 44.79 -46.90 -3.12
N PHE A 4 45.24 -47.18 -1.88
CA PHE A 4 44.43 -46.93 -0.69
C PHE A 4 44.25 -45.43 -0.42
N LEU A 5 45.27 -44.62 -0.70
CA LEU A 5 45.21 -43.18 -0.52
C LEU A 5 44.26 -42.52 -1.53
N SER A 6 44.28 -42.99 -2.78
CA SER A 6 43.39 -42.53 -3.85
C SER A 6 41.93 -42.85 -3.55
N LEU A 7 41.64 -44.07 -3.09
CA LEU A 7 40.29 -44.49 -2.72
C LEU A 7 39.75 -43.69 -1.51
N ALA A 8 40.59 -43.47 -0.49
CA ALA A 8 40.23 -42.67 0.67
C ALA A 8 39.93 -41.21 0.29
N PHE A 9 40.73 -40.62 -0.60
CA PHE A 9 40.50 -39.28 -1.10
C PHE A 9 39.20 -39.17 -1.90
N PHE A 10 38.91 -40.13 -2.78
CA PHE A 10 37.68 -40.17 -3.55
C PHE A 10 36.43 -40.30 -2.67
N LEU A 11 36.50 -41.13 -1.62
CA LEU A 11 35.41 -41.26 -0.64
C LEU A 11 35.20 -39.97 0.15
N TYR A 12 36.28 -39.30 0.55
CA TYR A 12 36.24 -38.04 1.28
C TYR A 12 35.54 -36.92 0.49
N ILE A 13 35.89 -36.76 -0.80
CA ILE A 13 35.26 -35.78 -1.68
C ILE A 13 33.77 -36.05 -1.86
N ASN A 14 33.39 -37.31 -2.11
CA ASN A 14 31.98 -37.69 -2.22
C ASN A 14 31.21 -37.41 -0.92
N LEU A 15 31.83 -37.66 0.24
CA LEU A 15 31.21 -37.38 1.53
C LEU A 15 30.91 -35.87 1.69
N ILE A 16 31.90 -35.02 1.40
CA ILE A 16 31.75 -33.56 1.46
C ILE A 16 30.62 -33.08 0.55
N GLU A 17 30.56 -33.60 -0.68
CA GLU A 17 29.53 -33.20 -1.63
C GLU A 17 28.12 -33.56 -1.12
N VAL A 18 27.95 -34.77 -0.57
CA VAL A 18 26.68 -35.19 0.03
C VAL A 18 26.30 -34.32 1.24
N PHE A 19 27.27 -34.00 2.10
CA PHE A 19 27.04 -33.12 3.26
C PHE A 19 26.62 -31.71 2.83
N ASN A 20 27.28 -31.13 1.82
CA ASN A 20 26.94 -29.81 1.31
C ASN A 20 25.55 -29.77 0.67
N LYS A 21 25.18 -30.78 -0.12
CA LYS A 21 23.82 -30.89 -0.70
C LYS A 21 22.75 -30.97 0.38
N ARG A 22 22.96 -31.79 1.43
CA ARG A 22 22.01 -31.90 2.55
C ARG A 22 21.86 -30.59 3.32
N LYS A 23 22.96 -29.86 3.55
CA LYS A 23 22.94 -28.55 4.22
C LYS A 23 22.15 -27.50 3.43
N LEU A 24 22.33 -27.46 2.11
CA LEU A 24 21.60 -26.55 1.23
C LEU A 24 20.08 -26.80 1.27
N ILE A 25 19.68 -28.07 1.18
CA ILE A 25 18.26 -28.48 1.25
C ILE A 25 17.66 -28.07 2.60
N TYR A 26 18.38 -28.31 3.70
CA TYR A 26 17.94 -27.91 5.04
C TYR A 26 17.74 -26.39 5.17
N MET A 27 18.65 -25.59 4.58
CA MET A 27 18.54 -24.13 4.60
C MET A 27 17.33 -23.62 3.79
N HIS A 28 17.01 -24.25 2.66
CA HIS A 28 15.81 -23.91 1.88
C HIS A 28 14.52 -24.33 2.59
N LEU A 29 14.47 -25.54 3.18
CA LEU A 29 13.31 -25.99 3.96
C LEU A 29 13.01 -25.05 5.14
N LYS A 30 14.05 -24.70 5.91
CA LYS A 30 13.90 -23.81 7.07
C LYS A 30 13.38 -22.43 6.68
N LYS A 31 13.90 -21.83 5.60
CA LYS A 31 13.44 -20.52 5.08
C LYS A 31 11.97 -20.56 4.63
N SER A 32 11.57 -21.63 3.93
CA SER A 32 10.19 -21.82 3.47
C SER A 32 9.19 -21.91 4.64
N MET A 33 9.58 -22.59 5.74
CA MET A 33 8.74 -22.67 6.94
C MET A 33 8.48 -21.31 7.60
N PHE A 34 9.47 -20.40 7.60
CA PHE A 34 9.29 -19.05 8.15
C PHE A 34 8.35 -18.19 7.30
N ILE A 35 8.41 -18.30 5.97
CA ILE A 35 7.47 -17.60 5.07
C ILE A 35 6.03 -18.01 5.35
N GLY A 36 5.77 -19.31 5.50
CA GLY A 36 4.42 -19.82 5.76
C GLY A 36 3.84 -19.32 7.08
N LEU A 37 4.65 -19.31 8.14
CA LEU A 37 4.23 -18.79 9.45
C LEU A 37 3.86 -17.30 9.36
N PHE A 38 4.63 -16.51 8.62
CA PHE A 38 4.38 -15.07 8.47
C PHE A 38 3.06 -14.77 7.74
N ILE A 39 2.75 -15.54 6.69
CA ILE A 39 1.48 -15.42 5.95
C ILE A 39 0.28 -15.71 6.86
N ILE A 40 0.34 -16.78 7.65
CA ILE A 40 -0.74 -17.14 8.58
C ILE A 40 -0.96 -16.05 9.63
N LEU A 41 0.13 -15.48 10.16
CA LEU A 41 0.07 -14.44 11.19
C LEU A 41 -0.55 -13.14 10.64
N PHE A 42 -0.17 -12.75 9.42
CA PHE A 42 -0.65 -11.50 8.81
C PHE A 42 -2.08 -11.60 8.26
N PHE A 43 -2.45 -12.71 7.62
CA PHE A 43 -3.80 -12.86 7.04
C PHE A 43 -4.82 -13.47 7.99
N GLY A 44 -4.39 -14.32 8.93
CA GLY A 44 -5.30 -14.98 9.87
C GLY A 44 -5.65 -14.13 11.09
N ILE A 45 -4.67 -13.40 11.65
CA ILE A 45 -4.85 -12.71 12.94
C ILE A 45 -5.09 -11.20 12.76
N ALA A 46 -4.48 -10.55 11.75
CA ALA A 46 -4.69 -9.12 11.53
C ALA A 46 -6.17 -8.68 11.41
N PRO A 47 -7.09 -9.42 10.76
CA PRO A 47 -8.49 -8.99 10.68
C PRO A 47 -9.22 -9.00 12.04
N LEU A 48 -8.70 -9.69 13.06
CA LEU A 48 -9.28 -9.67 14.42
C LEU A 48 -9.00 -8.35 15.16
N PHE A 49 -7.97 -7.60 14.77
CA PHE A 49 -7.60 -6.33 15.40
C PHE A 49 -8.12 -5.10 14.66
N MET A 50 -8.65 -5.26 13.44
CA MET A 50 -9.39 -4.19 12.77
C MET A 50 -10.78 -4.04 13.40
N LYS A 51 -10.85 -3.28 14.49
CA LYS A 51 -12.14 -2.77 14.99
C LYS A 51 -12.67 -1.77 13.97
N VAL A 52 -13.51 -2.25 13.05
CA VAL A 52 -14.22 -1.38 12.11
C VAL A 52 -15.18 -0.52 12.94
N ASN A 53 -14.85 0.75 13.12
CA ASN A 53 -15.79 1.76 13.59
C ASN A 53 -16.78 2.03 12.46
N ILE A 54 -17.76 1.15 12.29
CA ILE A 54 -18.93 1.43 11.48
C ILE A 54 -19.66 2.55 12.21
N ILE A 55 -19.54 3.77 11.70
CA ILE A 55 -20.45 4.85 12.05
C ILE A 55 -21.83 4.33 11.63
N ARG A 56 -22.61 3.83 12.60
CA ARG A 56 -24.04 3.60 12.39
C ARG A 56 -24.63 4.99 12.19
N VAL A 57 -24.72 5.41 10.94
CA VAL A 57 -25.63 6.48 10.56
C VAL A 57 -27.00 5.98 11.01
N PRO A 58 -27.67 6.64 11.98
CA PRO A 58 -28.97 6.20 12.42
C PRO A 58 -29.87 6.15 11.19
N GLU A 59 -30.49 4.99 10.99
CA GLU A 59 -31.52 4.79 9.98
C GLU A 59 -32.65 5.76 10.31
N ILE A 60 -32.67 6.90 9.62
CA ILE A 60 -33.74 7.87 9.71
C ILE A 60 -34.97 7.14 9.18
N THR A 61 -35.83 6.70 10.09
CA THR A 61 -37.10 6.06 9.78
C THR A 61 -37.99 7.12 9.12
N ASN A 62 -37.92 7.24 7.80
CA ASN A 62 -38.60 8.24 6.98
C ASN A 62 -40.14 8.03 6.87
N GLN A 63 -40.78 7.39 7.86
CA GLN A 63 -42.22 7.13 7.81
C GLN A 63 -43.09 8.28 8.33
N ALA A 64 -42.50 9.39 8.80
CA ALA A 64 -43.26 10.57 9.23
C ALA A 64 -43.12 11.80 8.29
N ILE A 65 -42.38 11.70 7.18
CA ILE A 65 -42.13 12.82 6.25
C ILE A 65 -42.64 12.46 4.85
N PHE A 66 -43.89 12.02 4.73
CA PHE A 66 -44.55 11.88 3.42
C PHE A 66 -45.73 12.84 3.23
N GLU A 67 -45.86 13.84 4.10
CA GLU A 67 -46.94 14.82 3.97
C GLU A 67 -46.49 16.25 4.34
N LYS A 68 -45.41 16.73 3.71
CA LYS A 68 -45.28 18.19 3.47
C LYS A 68 -44.19 18.50 2.45
N ASN A 69 -44.63 19.09 1.34
CA ASN A 69 -43.84 19.83 0.35
C ASN A 69 -42.91 18.99 -0.52
N VAL A 70 -43.48 18.40 -1.58
CA VAL A 70 -42.73 18.17 -2.82
C VAL A 70 -42.39 19.53 -3.40
N LYS A 71 -41.30 20.14 -2.91
CA LYS A 71 -40.67 21.24 -3.63
C LYS A 71 -40.05 20.63 -4.88
N GLY A 72 -40.33 21.25 -6.03
CA GLY A 72 -39.64 20.94 -7.28
C GLY A 72 -38.12 21.11 -7.12
N PRO A 73 -37.32 20.69 -8.12
CA PRO A 73 -35.88 20.83 -8.07
C PRO A 73 -35.50 22.29 -7.75
N GLU A 74 -34.85 22.49 -6.60
CA GLU A 74 -34.32 23.80 -6.22
C GLU A 74 -33.02 24.04 -7.00
N ILE A 75 -32.87 25.24 -7.54
CA ILE A 75 -31.62 25.68 -8.15
C ILE A 75 -30.59 25.75 -7.03
N SER A 76 -29.46 25.05 -7.19
CA SER A 76 -28.40 25.07 -6.19
C SER A 76 -27.87 26.49 -6.06
N SER A 77 -27.79 26.99 -4.82
CA SER A 77 -27.19 28.30 -4.53
C SER A 77 -25.67 28.31 -4.71
N ILE A 78 -25.07 27.14 -4.83
CA ILE A 78 -23.63 26.90 -4.89
C ILE A 78 -23.36 25.95 -6.06
N SER A 79 -22.25 26.18 -6.78
CA SER A 79 -21.83 25.27 -7.85
C SER A 79 -21.28 23.96 -7.26
N ASN A 80 -21.46 22.83 -7.97
CA ASN A 80 -20.89 21.55 -7.52
C ASN A 80 -19.37 21.64 -7.29
N SER A 81 -18.67 22.42 -8.10
CA SER A 81 -17.23 22.68 -7.94
C SER A 81 -16.90 23.39 -6.64
N GLU A 82 -17.69 24.39 -6.25
CA GLU A 82 -17.44 25.16 -5.04
C GLU A 82 -17.75 24.33 -3.78
N LEU A 83 -18.80 23.51 -3.82
CA LEU A 83 -19.06 22.52 -2.77
C LEU A 83 -17.91 21.51 -2.63
N LEU A 84 -17.46 20.94 -3.75
CA LEU A 84 -16.34 19.99 -3.75
C LEU A 84 -15.05 20.61 -3.23
N ASN A 85 -14.72 21.83 -3.65
CA ASN A 85 -13.54 22.54 -3.17
C ASN A 85 -13.61 22.75 -1.66
N SER A 86 -14.75 23.20 -1.13
CA SER A 86 -14.92 23.40 0.32
C SER A 86 -14.76 22.11 1.13
N LEU A 87 -15.21 20.96 0.59
CA LEU A 87 -15.04 19.65 1.20
C LEU A 87 -13.57 19.19 1.18
N PHE A 88 -12.87 19.40 0.07
CA PHE A 88 -11.44 19.08 -0.02
C PHE A 88 -10.61 19.95 0.91
N ASP A 89 -10.88 21.26 0.96
CA ASP A 89 -10.18 22.20 1.84
C ASP A 89 -10.37 21.80 3.31
N SER A 90 -11.60 21.45 3.71
CA SER A 90 -11.87 20.95 5.06
C SER A 90 -11.09 19.66 5.37
N LYS A 91 -10.99 18.75 4.40
CA LYS A 91 -10.27 17.47 4.61
C LYS A 91 -8.76 17.66 4.66
N ILE A 92 -8.19 18.53 3.83
CA ILE A 92 -6.77 18.89 3.89
C ILE A 92 -6.44 19.45 5.27
N GLY A 93 -7.27 20.38 5.78
CA GLY A 93 -7.12 20.91 7.14
C GLY A 93 -7.18 19.84 8.23
N ASP A 94 -8.07 18.85 8.12
CA ASP A 94 -8.11 17.70 9.04
C ASP A 94 -6.79 16.90 9.02
N TYR A 95 -6.26 16.62 7.84
CA TYR A 95 -5.03 15.83 7.68
C TYR A 95 -3.77 16.58 8.14
N ASP A 96 -3.70 17.89 7.87
CA ASP A 96 -2.61 18.76 8.34
C ASP A 96 -2.57 18.80 9.87
N ASN A 97 -3.72 19.03 10.53
CA ASN A 97 -3.82 19.10 11.99
C ASN A 97 -3.48 17.78 12.69
N LEU A 98 -3.74 16.66 12.02
CA LEU A 98 -3.48 15.32 12.55
C LEU A 98 -2.06 14.81 12.20
N GLY A 99 -1.26 15.60 11.47
CA GLY A 99 0.11 15.25 11.11
C GLY A 99 0.23 14.07 10.14
N TYR A 100 -0.81 13.82 9.32
CA TYR A 100 -0.79 12.74 8.33
C TYR A 100 0.19 13.00 7.19
N TYR A 101 0.47 14.27 6.90
CA TYR A 101 1.47 14.65 5.93
C TYR A 101 2.80 14.97 6.64
N PRO A 102 3.88 14.21 6.41
CA PRO A 102 5.20 14.58 6.92
C PRO A 102 5.62 15.94 6.37
N ASN A 103 6.10 16.83 7.24
CA ASN A 103 6.58 18.18 6.88
C ASN A 103 7.77 18.17 5.91
N VAL A 104 8.43 17.01 5.75
CA VAL A 104 9.56 16.83 4.83
C VAL A 104 9.33 15.52 4.10
N TYR A 105 9.02 15.61 2.81
CA TYR A 105 9.03 14.47 1.90
C TYR A 105 10.43 14.32 1.32
N GLU A 106 11.00 13.12 1.41
CA GLU A 106 12.16 12.80 0.60
C GLU A 106 11.76 12.81 -0.89
N SER A 107 12.68 13.28 -1.73
CA SER A 107 12.50 13.24 -3.18
C SER A 107 12.23 11.81 -3.64
N SER A 108 11.08 11.59 -4.28
CA SER A 108 10.67 10.28 -4.77
C SER A 108 10.38 10.33 -6.25
N LEU A 109 11.14 9.57 -7.04
CA LEU A 109 10.94 9.45 -8.48
C LEU A 109 9.51 8.99 -8.82
N GLN A 110 8.96 8.08 -8.01
CA GLN A 110 7.61 7.59 -8.19
C GLN A 110 6.56 8.68 -7.93
N ALA A 111 6.75 9.51 -6.89
CA ALA A 111 5.87 10.63 -6.62
C ALA A 111 5.92 11.67 -7.76
N THR A 112 7.12 11.99 -8.24
CA THR A 112 7.31 12.87 -9.40
C THR A 112 6.62 12.33 -10.64
N TYR A 113 6.75 11.03 -10.93
CA TYR A 113 6.07 10.39 -12.06
C TYR A 113 4.55 10.53 -11.99
N TYR A 114 3.94 10.25 -10.84
CA TYR A 114 2.49 10.38 -10.68
C TYR A 114 2.03 11.84 -10.75
N ALA A 115 2.80 12.78 -10.20
CA ALA A 115 2.50 14.20 -10.29
C ALA A 115 2.49 14.67 -11.76
N LEU A 116 3.49 14.26 -12.56
CA LEU A 116 3.54 14.55 -13.99
C LEU A 116 2.38 13.92 -14.75
N TYR A 117 2.06 12.66 -14.46
CA TYR A 117 0.93 11.97 -15.08
C TYR A 117 -0.41 12.66 -14.82
N ILE A 118 -0.65 13.09 -13.58
CA ILE A 118 -1.87 13.83 -13.21
C ILE A 118 -1.91 15.18 -13.92
N LEU A 119 -0.78 15.90 -13.95
CA LEU A 119 -0.68 17.21 -14.62
C LEU A 119 -0.95 17.12 -16.12
N ASP A 120 -0.47 16.07 -16.78
CA ASP A 120 -0.77 15.77 -18.18
C ASP A 120 -2.26 15.45 -18.38
N ALA A 121 -2.83 14.58 -17.51
CA ALA A 121 -4.24 14.21 -17.57
C ALA A 121 -5.19 15.40 -17.41
N ILE A 122 -4.81 16.43 -16.64
CA ILE A 122 -5.59 17.66 -16.48
C ILE A 122 -5.20 18.78 -17.47
N GLY A 123 -4.33 18.50 -18.44
CA GLY A 123 -3.90 19.44 -19.47
C GLY A 123 -3.03 20.60 -18.96
N LYS A 124 -2.40 20.45 -17.79
CA LYS A 124 -1.57 21.48 -17.14
C LYS A 124 -0.07 21.18 -17.20
N ILE A 125 0.37 20.16 -17.93
CA ILE A 125 1.80 19.81 -18.05
C ILE A 125 2.67 20.98 -18.56
N ASN A 126 2.10 21.86 -19.39
CA ASN A 126 2.78 23.04 -19.95
C ASN A 126 3.07 24.14 -18.91
N THR A 127 2.53 24.02 -17.69
CA THR A 127 2.80 24.97 -16.58
C THR A 127 4.09 24.67 -15.84
N LEU A 128 4.72 23.51 -16.11
CA LEU A 128 5.97 23.11 -15.48
C LEU A 128 7.18 23.65 -16.23
N ASN A 129 8.19 24.08 -15.47
CA ASN A 129 9.50 24.38 -16.01
C ASN A 129 10.30 23.08 -16.24
N GLN A 130 10.27 22.57 -17.46
CA GLN A 130 10.84 21.26 -17.80
C GLN A 130 12.35 21.16 -17.59
N THR A 131 13.09 22.28 -17.54
CA THR A 131 14.53 22.27 -17.25
C THR A 131 14.87 21.90 -15.81
N GLN A 132 13.94 22.08 -14.86
CA GLN A 132 14.14 21.75 -13.45
C GLN A 132 13.78 20.29 -13.10
N ILE A 133 13.18 19.54 -14.03
CA ILE A 133 12.70 18.17 -13.81
C ILE A 133 13.77 17.12 -14.18
N LEU A 134 14.81 17.53 -14.94
CA LEU A 134 15.86 16.65 -15.47
C LEU A 134 17.19 16.69 -14.68
N GLU A 135 17.28 17.52 -13.64
CA GLU A 135 18.42 17.58 -12.70
C GLU A 135 18.23 16.61 -11.52
#